data_AF-A0A5K3EZ59-F1
#
_entry.id   AF-A0A5K3EZ59-F1
#
_cell.length_a   1.000
_cell.length_b   1.000
_cell.length_c   1.000
_cell.angle_alpha   90.00
_cell.angle_beta   90.00
_cell.angle_gamma   90.00
#
_symmetry.space_group_name_H-M   'P 1'
#
loop_
_entity.id
_entity.type
_entity.pdbx_description
1 polymer ?
#
loop_
_entity_poly.entity_id
_entity_poly.type
_entity_poly.pdbx_seq_one_letter_code
_entity_poly.pdbx_strand_id
1 'polypeptide(L)'
;MAGEVANVDAGGEAPAEGGSQPRFNKWAMARTFIFRLIFTYFFINLFRRNTAPSTPTQPGATVGPSSNLIMKNEFLDMYAYLTETPQLTNFSDSSLFWHLQGLRYGNWEDGDAHDGSYTKTAIIKASETLKNNGSMYIHIYFVMPGFSPDPESEDQYSKQYTFSATKQITRMRRRRLSRTMNLLTGQTEAPADLVAPKDIPADVKYLPPITHWHPNLTVNLIDDHTPWVRGSVPSPISDYIKWYEPTNQYYPAVYINDFWNLNEEYMPVNETTPELQFRLTVAPMSLFKWQLYLSQSARKSWFPDILGESDDDKFNDDEDQDNMKKTFLETNPYLLAITIIVSIIHSVFEMLAFKNDIQFWRSRESFEGLSLRSVLFNIVQSVVVVLYVLENDTNFVVKVSVCIGLAIEIWKIHKVFKIRLDRDNKWFGALPRLVFEWQSSYVESDTKAYDQDGFQVPFLGVVPSAHSLFGLLAGLRGASWLVPVGSLDALRLLPYI
;
A
#
# COMPACT_ATOMS: atom_id res chain seq x y z
N MET A 1 -65.29 16.25 -1.18
CA MET A 1 -65.66 17.42 -0.36
C MET A 1 -64.78 17.37 0.88
N ALA A 2 -64.14 18.51 1.19
CA ALA A 2 -63.17 18.75 2.27
C ALA A 2 -61.86 17.93 2.12
N GLY A 3 -60.70 18.49 1.75
CA GLY A 3 -60.27 19.88 1.84
C GLY A 3 -59.82 20.18 3.26
N GLU A 4 -58.57 19.88 3.58
CA GLU A 4 -57.91 20.50 4.74
C GLU A 4 -56.52 21.01 4.36
N VAL A 5 -56.36 22.26 4.76
CA VAL A 5 -55.41 23.28 4.39
C VAL A 5 -54.03 23.05 5.00
N ALA A 6 -53.03 23.55 4.28
CA ALA A 6 -51.67 23.77 4.73
C ALA A 6 -51.61 24.56 6.04
N ASN A 7 -50.63 24.22 6.89
CA ASN A 7 -49.97 25.23 7.69
C ASN A 7 -48.46 25.11 7.53
N VAL A 8 -47.89 26.22 7.11
CA VAL A 8 -46.47 26.48 6.93
C VAL A 8 -45.92 26.78 8.31
N ASP A 9 -44.88 26.08 8.73
CA ASP A 9 -43.98 26.63 9.74
C ASP A 9 -42.54 26.54 9.21
N ALA A 10 -41.98 27.73 8.99
CA ALA A 10 -40.64 27.97 8.52
C ALA A 10 -39.75 28.14 9.75
N GLY A 11 -39.02 27.08 10.09
CA GLY A 11 -37.93 27.11 11.08
C GLY A 11 -36.70 26.48 10.44
N GLY A 12 -35.85 27.32 9.84
CA GLY A 12 -34.63 26.89 9.19
C GLY A 12 -33.57 26.48 10.21
N GLU A 13 -33.01 25.29 10.03
CA GLU A 13 -31.68 24.92 10.49
C GLU A 13 -31.08 23.98 9.45
N ALA A 14 -30.05 24.47 8.76
CA ALA A 14 -29.28 23.73 7.78
C ALA A 14 -28.35 22.73 8.47
N PRO A 15 -28.36 21.43 8.12
CA PRO A 15 -27.22 20.56 8.35
C PRO A 15 -26.33 20.61 7.11
N ALA A 16 -25.09 21.00 7.35
CA ALA A 16 -24.02 21.11 6.38
C ALA A 16 -23.75 19.81 5.62
N GLU A 17 -23.35 19.98 4.36
CA GLU A 17 -22.87 18.95 3.44
C GLU A 17 -21.73 18.13 4.06
N GLY A 18 -22.03 16.89 4.45
CA GLY A 18 -21.03 15.88 4.79
C GLY A 18 -20.93 14.88 3.65
N GLY A 19 -19.91 15.04 2.79
CA GLY A 19 -19.57 14.07 1.76
C GLY A 19 -19.22 12.72 2.41
N SER A 20 -20.03 11.69 2.15
CA SER A 20 -19.73 10.33 2.56
C SER A 20 -18.73 9.70 1.58
N GLN A 21 -17.44 9.88 1.84
CA GLN A 21 -16.34 9.12 1.24
C GLN A 21 -15.89 7.98 2.18
N PRO A 22 -15.27 6.91 1.64
CA PRO A 22 -15.32 5.57 2.20
C PRO A 22 -14.72 5.53 3.61
N ARG A 23 -15.33 4.75 4.50
CA ARG A 23 -14.81 4.51 5.86
C ARG A 23 -13.39 3.96 5.74
N PHE A 24 -12.41 4.87 5.84
CA PHE A 24 -11.01 4.55 6.00
C PHE A 24 -10.86 3.67 7.22
N ASN A 25 -10.55 2.39 6.99
CA ASN A 25 -10.38 1.43 8.06
C ASN A 25 -9.05 1.75 8.76
N LYS A 26 -9.13 2.54 9.84
CA LYS A 26 -7.98 2.97 10.66
C LYS A 26 -7.12 1.79 11.13
N TRP A 27 -7.70 0.59 11.18
CA TRP A 27 -7.02 -0.65 11.50
C TRP A 27 -6.19 -1.22 10.34
N ALA A 28 -6.67 -1.11 9.10
CA ALA A 28 -5.94 -1.52 7.90
C ALA A 28 -4.65 -0.71 7.72
N MET A 29 -4.70 0.61 7.94
CA MET A 29 -3.51 1.47 7.88
C MET A 29 -2.54 1.27 9.04
N ALA A 30 -3.02 1.05 10.27
CA ALA A 30 -2.16 0.68 11.40
C ALA A 30 -1.40 -0.63 11.11
N ARG A 31 -2.08 -1.61 10.50
CA ARG A 31 -1.48 -2.85 10.00
C ARG A 31 -0.47 -2.59 8.88
N THR A 32 -0.75 -1.71 7.91
CA THR A 32 0.21 -1.34 6.85
C THR A 32 1.46 -0.64 7.41
N PHE A 33 1.31 0.17 8.46
CA PHE A 33 2.41 0.91 9.10
C PHE A 33 3.30 0.01 9.96
N ILE A 34 2.70 -0.85 10.79
CA ILE A 34 3.43 -1.90 11.54
C ILE A 34 4.16 -2.81 10.57
N PHE A 35 3.52 -3.18 9.45
CA PHE A 35 4.14 -3.95 8.41
C PHE A 35 5.28 -3.22 7.71
N ARG A 36 5.15 -1.92 7.39
CA ARG A 36 6.26 -1.11 6.86
C ARG A 36 7.43 -1.05 7.85
N LEU A 37 7.18 -0.95 9.16
CA LEU A 37 8.23 -1.01 10.19
C LEU A 37 8.94 -2.37 10.21
N ILE A 38 8.20 -3.48 10.13
CA ILE A 38 8.75 -4.84 10.06
C ILE A 38 9.49 -5.07 8.73
N PHE A 39 8.94 -4.59 7.63
CA PHE A 39 9.50 -4.72 6.28
C PHE A 39 10.76 -3.85 6.14
N THR A 40 10.78 -2.63 6.66
CA THR A 40 11.96 -1.77 6.72
C THR A 40 13.01 -2.35 7.67
N TYR A 41 12.62 -2.93 8.81
CA TYR A 41 13.53 -3.69 9.67
C TYR A 41 14.13 -4.89 8.92
N PHE A 42 13.33 -5.65 8.17
CA PHE A 42 13.77 -6.79 7.37
C PHE A 42 14.66 -6.36 6.19
N PHE A 43 14.35 -5.26 5.50
CA PHE A 43 15.17 -4.67 4.43
C PHE A 43 16.49 -4.15 4.99
N ILE A 44 16.49 -3.48 6.14
CA ILE A 44 17.71 -3.05 6.83
C ILE A 44 18.52 -4.26 7.28
N ASN A 45 17.88 -5.38 7.64
CA ASN A 45 18.57 -6.64 7.96
C ASN A 45 19.12 -7.36 6.71
N LEU A 46 18.46 -7.20 5.55
CA LEU A 46 18.91 -7.71 4.25
C LEU A 46 20.13 -6.93 3.71
N PHE A 47 20.19 -5.62 3.98
CA PHE A 47 21.33 -4.75 3.63
C PHE A 47 22.45 -4.74 4.67
N ARG A 48 22.17 -5.15 5.92
CA ARG A 48 23.20 -5.53 6.90
C ARG A 48 23.72 -6.92 6.57
N ARG A 49 24.44 -7.01 5.44
CA ARG A 49 25.42 -8.05 5.08
C ARG A 49 25.11 -9.47 5.58
N ASN A 50 24.74 -10.32 4.64
CA ASN A 50 25.06 -11.75 4.57
C ASN A 50 26.22 -12.12 5.53
N THR A 51 25.87 -12.63 6.71
CA THR A 51 26.65 -13.74 7.24
C THR A 51 26.21 -14.92 6.40
N ALA A 52 27.13 -15.48 5.62
CA ALA A 52 26.90 -16.76 4.97
C ALA A 52 26.34 -17.72 6.04
N PRO A 53 25.22 -18.43 5.79
CA PRO A 53 24.77 -19.43 6.72
C PRO A 53 25.91 -20.43 6.89
N SER A 54 26.44 -20.52 8.12
CA SER A 54 27.35 -21.59 8.49
C SER A 54 26.56 -22.89 8.37
N THR A 55 27.00 -23.73 7.45
CA THR A 55 26.43 -25.05 7.17
C THR A 55 26.39 -25.87 8.47
N PRO A 56 25.21 -26.30 8.96
CA PRO A 56 25.16 -27.45 9.83
C PRO A 56 25.41 -28.67 8.94
N THR A 57 26.60 -29.26 9.07
CA THR A 57 26.99 -30.52 8.44
C THR A 57 26.06 -31.63 8.94
N GLN A 58 24.97 -31.91 8.22
CA GLN A 58 24.35 -33.23 8.24
C GLN A 58 25.06 -34.12 7.21
N PRO A 59 25.52 -35.33 7.59
CA PRO A 59 26.17 -36.23 6.67
C PRO A 59 25.12 -36.92 5.79
N GLY A 60 24.88 -36.38 4.60
CA GLY A 60 24.01 -36.98 3.59
C GLY A 60 23.82 -36.07 2.38
N ALA A 61 24.66 -36.25 1.36
CA ALA A 61 24.65 -35.57 0.05
C ALA A 61 24.81 -34.03 0.11
N THR A 62 26.06 -33.56 0.07
CA THR A 62 26.40 -32.17 -0.26
C THR A 62 26.07 -31.91 -1.74
N VAL A 63 24.84 -31.49 -2.02
CA VAL A 63 24.46 -31.00 -3.36
C VAL A 63 25.24 -29.70 -3.59
N GLY A 64 26.20 -29.74 -4.52
CA GLY A 64 27.00 -28.57 -4.89
C GLY A 64 26.17 -27.44 -5.49
N PRO A 65 26.74 -26.23 -5.63
CA PRO A 65 26.08 -25.13 -6.33
C PRO A 65 25.71 -25.56 -7.75
N SER A 66 24.46 -25.30 -8.14
CA SER A 66 23.96 -25.57 -9.49
C SER A 66 24.21 -24.40 -10.43
N SER A 67 24.14 -24.65 -11.73
CA SER A 67 24.14 -23.62 -12.76
C SER A 67 22.80 -23.58 -13.47
N ASN A 68 22.50 -22.44 -14.10
CA ASN A 68 21.46 -22.39 -15.11
C ASN A 68 21.84 -23.35 -16.25
N LEU A 69 20.84 -24.02 -16.80
CA LEU A 69 21.01 -24.92 -17.95
C LEU A 69 21.28 -24.15 -19.24
N ILE A 70 20.65 -22.99 -19.41
CA ILE A 70 20.79 -22.15 -20.61
C ILE A 70 21.82 -21.06 -20.34
N MET A 71 22.79 -20.92 -21.24
CA MET A 71 23.81 -19.88 -21.13
C MET A 71 23.34 -18.57 -21.74
N LYS A 72 23.93 -17.46 -21.27
CA LYS A 72 23.66 -16.14 -21.83
C LYS A 72 23.96 -16.13 -23.33
N ASN A 73 23.10 -15.46 -24.11
CA ASN A 73 23.13 -15.33 -25.57
C ASN A 73 22.83 -16.62 -26.35
N GLU A 74 22.41 -17.71 -25.71
CA GLU A 74 21.88 -18.85 -26.45
C GLU A 74 20.54 -18.49 -27.10
N PHE A 75 20.29 -19.09 -28.27
CA PHE A 75 19.04 -18.93 -29.00
C PHE A 75 18.00 -19.91 -28.45
N LEU A 76 16.75 -19.47 -28.41
CA LEU A 76 15.58 -20.21 -27.97
C LEU A 76 14.42 -19.93 -28.91
N ASP A 77 13.59 -20.95 -29.12
CA ASP A 77 12.29 -20.79 -29.76
C ASP A 77 11.20 -20.88 -28.69
N MET A 78 10.19 -20.02 -28.79
CA MET A 78 9.07 -19.96 -27.87
C MET A 78 7.78 -20.40 -28.56
N TYR A 79 7.04 -21.28 -27.90
CA TYR A 79 5.70 -21.71 -28.30
C TYR A 79 4.70 -21.31 -27.21
N ALA A 80 3.70 -20.51 -27.57
CA ALA A 80 2.59 -20.14 -26.71
C ALA A 80 1.30 -20.78 -27.21
N TYR A 81 0.69 -21.61 -26.38
CA TYR A 81 -0.58 -22.28 -26.63
C TYR A 81 -1.67 -21.70 -25.73
N LEU A 82 -2.87 -21.59 -26.27
CA LEU A 82 -4.07 -21.18 -25.54
C LEU A 82 -5.07 -22.33 -25.53
N THR A 83 -5.43 -22.78 -24.34
CA THR A 83 -6.33 -23.92 -24.14
C THR A 83 -7.22 -23.69 -22.93
N GLU A 84 -8.31 -24.43 -22.85
CA GLU A 84 -9.23 -24.40 -21.70
C GLU A 84 -8.94 -25.48 -20.67
N THR A 85 -7.91 -26.30 -20.93
CA THR A 85 -7.44 -27.34 -20.03
C THR A 85 -6.23 -26.86 -19.24
N PRO A 86 -6.10 -27.26 -17.96
CA PRO A 86 -4.98 -26.87 -17.11
C PRO A 86 -3.66 -27.57 -17.49
N GLN A 87 -3.73 -28.64 -18.28
CA GLN A 87 -2.58 -29.33 -18.86
C GLN A 87 -2.75 -29.41 -20.37
N LEU A 88 -1.66 -29.16 -21.10
CA LEU A 88 -1.63 -29.30 -22.54
C LEU A 88 -1.34 -30.77 -22.89
N THR A 89 -2.32 -31.44 -23.46
CA THR A 89 -2.20 -32.84 -23.92
C THR A 89 -2.14 -32.95 -25.44
N ASN A 90 -2.55 -31.91 -26.17
CA ASN A 90 -2.59 -31.91 -27.63
C ASN A 90 -1.84 -30.69 -28.15
N PHE A 91 -0.68 -30.92 -28.78
CA PHE A 91 0.20 -29.89 -29.34
C PHE A 91 -0.19 -29.48 -30.78
N SER A 92 -1.48 -29.55 -31.12
CA SER A 92 -1.96 -29.18 -32.46
C SER A 92 -1.75 -27.69 -32.78
N ASP A 93 -1.52 -27.40 -34.07
CA ASP A 93 -1.43 -26.04 -34.62
C ASP A 93 -2.67 -25.19 -34.34
N SER A 94 -3.83 -25.81 -34.15
CA SER A 94 -5.09 -25.11 -33.85
C SER A 94 -5.07 -24.37 -32.50
N SER A 95 -4.28 -24.86 -31.55
CA SER A 95 -4.14 -24.29 -30.20
C SER A 95 -2.94 -23.33 -30.09
N LEU A 96 -2.09 -23.28 -31.12
CA LEU A 96 -0.90 -22.46 -31.14
C LEU A 96 -1.26 -21.00 -31.38
N PHE A 97 -1.03 -20.17 -30.37
CA PHE A 97 -1.22 -18.74 -30.47
C PHE A 97 -0.02 -18.05 -31.11
N TRP A 98 1.19 -18.40 -30.69
CA TRP A 98 2.41 -17.76 -31.17
C TRP A 98 3.61 -18.71 -31.13
N HIS A 99 4.30 -18.80 -32.25
CA HIS A 99 5.65 -19.33 -32.36
C HIS A 99 6.61 -18.18 -32.64
N LEU A 100 7.54 -17.92 -31.72
CA LEU A 100 8.59 -16.91 -31.85
C LEU A 100 9.93 -17.62 -31.96
N GLN A 101 10.63 -17.41 -33.08
CA GLN A 101 11.92 -18.04 -33.35
C GLN A 101 13.09 -17.11 -33.05
N GLY A 102 14.21 -17.68 -32.62
CA GLY A 102 15.48 -16.95 -32.50
C GLY A 102 15.55 -15.95 -31.34
N LEU A 103 14.79 -16.19 -30.26
CA LEU A 103 14.88 -15.39 -29.04
C LEU A 103 16.24 -15.60 -28.36
N ARG A 104 16.98 -14.54 -28.06
CA ARG A 104 18.27 -14.63 -27.36
C ARG A 104 18.09 -14.52 -25.85
N TYR A 105 18.54 -15.53 -25.10
CA TYR A 105 18.45 -15.53 -23.65
C TYR A 105 19.36 -14.46 -23.02
N GLY A 106 18.79 -13.59 -22.19
CA GLY A 106 19.52 -12.50 -21.53
C GLY A 106 19.90 -11.33 -22.44
N ASN A 107 19.26 -11.19 -23.61
CA ASN A 107 19.41 -10.03 -24.47
C ASN A 107 18.33 -8.97 -24.18
N TRP A 108 18.76 -7.71 -24.06
CA TRP A 108 17.95 -6.55 -23.70
C TRP A 108 17.88 -5.49 -24.80
N GLU A 109 18.51 -5.75 -25.95
CA GLU A 109 18.66 -4.78 -27.05
C GLU A 109 17.83 -5.14 -28.28
N ASP A 110 17.35 -6.38 -28.39
CA ASP A 110 16.55 -6.84 -29.53
C ASP A 110 15.09 -6.30 -29.45
N GLY A 111 14.31 -6.54 -30.51
CA GLY A 111 12.91 -6.14 -30.59
C GLY A 111 12.72 -4.72 -31.15
N ASP A 112 11.48 -4.42 -31.56
CA ASP A 112 11.17 -3.16 -32.26
C ASP A 112 11.45 -1.92 -31.40
N ALA A 113 11.25 -2.05 -30.08
CA ALA A 113 11.45 -0.99 -29.10
C ALA A 113 12.87 -0.95 -28.51
N HIS A 114 13.80 -1.81 -28.97
CA HIS A 114 15.17 -1.93 -28.46
C HIS A 114 15.25 -2.19 -26.94
N ASP A 115 14.30 -2.97 -26.42
CA ASP A 115 14.16 -3.29 -25.00
C ASP A 115 14.14 -4.80 -24.71
N GLY A 116 14.46 -5.62 -25.72
CA GLY A 116 14.38 -7.08 -25.69
C GLY A 116 12.96 -7.63 -25.81
N SER A 117 11.95 -6.78 -26.08
CA SER A 117 10.56 -7.20 -26.10
C SER A 117 10.01 -7.50 -27.50
N TYR A 118 9.19 -8.53 -27.57
CA TYR A 118 8.43 -8.91 -28.76
C TYR A 118 6.95 -8.94 -28.42
N THR A 119 6.10 -8.42 -29.30
CA THR A 119 4.66 -8.35 -29.05
C THR A 119 3.87 -8.92 -30.22
N LYS A 120 2.89 -9.78 -29.91
CA LYS A 120 1.89 -10.26 -30.87
C LYS A 120 0.49 -9.94 -30.38
N THR A 121 -0.33 -9.37 -31.26
CA THR A 121 -1.75 -9.10 -31.01
C THR A 121 -2.61 -9.93 -31.95
N ALA A 122 -3.65 -10.57 -31.43
CA ALA A 122 -4.66 -11.23 -32.24
C ALA A 122 -6.04 -11.16 -31.56
N ILE A 123 -7.09 -11.38 -32.34
CA ILE A 123 -8.47 -11.44 -31.85
C ILE A 123 -8.86 -12.92 -31.75
N ILE A 124 -9.33 -13.32 -30.57
CA ILE A 124 -9.71 -14.69 -30.24
C ILE A 124 -11.23 -14.73 -30.15
N LYS A 125 -11.84 -15.73 -30.78
CA LYS A 125 -13.28 -15.97 -30.63
C LYS A 125 -13.55 -16.71 -29.32
N ALA A 126 -14.39 -16.15 -28.46
CA ALA A 126 -14.77 -16.79 -27.20
C ALA A 126 -15.61 -18.06 -27.47
N SER A 127 -15.17 -19.18 -26.89
CA SER A 127 -15.90 -20.45 -26.90
C SER A 127 -17.15 -20.40 -26.02
N GLU A 128 -18.06 -21.36 -26.22
CA GLU A 128 -19.27 -21.47 -25.41
C GLU A 128 -18.96 -21.78 -23.94
N THR A 129 -17.94 -22.61 -23.71
CA THR A 129 -17.41 -22.92 -22.37
C THR A 129 -16.88 -21.68 -21.68
N LEU A 130 -16.09 -20.84 -22.36
CA LEU A 130 -15.56 -19.60 -21.78
C LEU A 130 -16.68 -18.60 -21.43
N LYS A 131 -17.70 -18.50 -22.28
CA LYS A 131 -18.91 -17.68 -22.02
C LYS A 131 -19.71 -18.19 -20.83
N ASN A 132 -19.71 -19.51 -20.61
CA ASN A 132 -20.37 -20.16 -19.49
C ASN A 132 -19.46 -20.29 -18.26
N ASN A 133 -18.71 -19.22 -17.94
CA ASN A 133 -17.79 -19.16 -16.81
C ASN A 133 -16.65 -20.19 -16.84
N GLY A 134 -16.22 -20.60 -18.04
CA GLY A 134 -15.05 -21.45 -18.24
C GLY A 134 -13.75 -20.75 -17.85
N SER A 135 -12.69 -21.56 -17.74
CA SER A 135 -11.33 -21.07 -17.48
C SER A 135 -10.46 -21.26 -18.72
N MET A 136 -9.61 -20.27 -19.00
CA MET A 136 -8.62 -20.34 -20.05
C MET A 136 -7.22 -20.29 -19.46
N TYR A 137 -6.33 -21.09 -20.03
CA TYR A 137 -4.95 -21.26 -19.63
C TYR A 137 -4.04 -20.88 -20.80
N ILE A 138 -2.90 -20.28 -20.45
CA ILE A 138 -1.80 -20.12 -21.38
C ILE A 138 -0.68 -21.07 -20.98
N HIS A 139 -0.17 -21.81 -21.95
CA HIS A 139 0.99 -22.68 -21.81
C HIS A 139 2.12 -22.13 -22.66
N ILE A 140 3.26 -21.87 -22.03
CA ILE A 140 4.41 -21.29 -22.70
C ILE A 140 5.54 -22.28 -22.57
N TYR A 141 6.10 -22.66 -23.70
CA TYR A 141 7.24 -23.55 -23.81
C TYR A 141 8.38 -22.80 -24.46
N PHE A 142 9.57 -22.98 -23.91
CA PHE A 142 10.81 -22.57 -24.52
C PHE A 142 11.62 -23.83 -24.82
N VAL A 143 12.17 -23.87 -26.03
CA VAL A 143 12.98 -24.98 -26.53
C VAL A 143 14.21 -24.44 -27.23
N MET A 144 15.24 -25.25 -27.38
CA MET A 144 16.34 -24.90 -28.28
C MET A 144 15.88 -24.91 -29.74
N PRO A 145 16.52 -24.11 -30.62
CA PRO A 145 16.17 -24.06 -32.03
C PRO A 145 16.18 -25.44 -32.68
N GLY A 146 15.11 -25.77 -33.39
CA GLY A 146 14.94 -27.06 -34.06
C GLY A 146 14.36 -28.18 -33.20
N PHE A 147 14.10 -27.95 -31.91
CA PHE A 147 13.35 -28.87 -31.05
C PHE A 147 11.86 -28.52 -31.02
N SER A 148 11.02 -29.53 -30.78
CA SER A 148 9.57 -29.41 -30.59
C SER A 148 9.23 -29.49 -29.09
N PRO A 149 8.22 -28.73 -28.60
CA PRO A 149 7.74 -28.87 -27.23
C PRO A 149 6.89 -30.13 -27.00
N ASP A 150 6.48 -30.81 -28.06
CA ASP A 150 5.61 -31.98 -28.03
C ASP A 150 6.34 -33.25 -27.59
N PRO A 151 5.96 -33.91 -26.48
CA PRO A 151 6.56 -35.17 -26.04
C PRO A 151 6.39 -36.34 -27.00
N GLU A 152 5.38 -36.33 -27.88
CA GLU A 152 5.13 -37.40 -28.85
C GLU A 152 6.07 -37.33 -30.07
N SER A 153 6.72 -36.19 -30.28
CA SER A 153 7.68 -35.98 -31.36
C SER A 153 9.05 -36.60 -30.99
N GLU A 154 9.17 -37.93 -31.09
CA GLU A 154 10.34 -38.71 -30.60
C GLU A 154 11.72 -38.15 -31.03
N ASP A 155 11.87 -37.69 -32.28
CA ASP A 155 13.15 -37.20 -32.81
C ASP A 155 13.45 -35.72 -32.51
N GLN A 156 12.43 -34.94 -32.19
CA GLN A 156 12.53 -33.48 -32.03
C GLN A 156 12.29 -33.01 -30.59
N TYR A 157 11.87 -33.90 -29.69
CA TYR A 157 11.62 -33.55 -28.30
C TYR A 157 12.87 -33.76 -27.43
N SER A 158 13.19 -32.77 -26.60
CA SER A 158 14.19 -32.93 -25.54
C SER A 158 13.69 -32.37 -24.23
N LYS A 159 13.46 -33.25 -23.25
CA LYS A 159 13.10 -32.86 -21.88
C LYS A 159 14.19 -32.01 -21.22
N GLN A 160 15.45 -32.23 -21.57
CA GLN A 160 16.55 -31.43 -21.04
C GLN A 160 16.42 -29.98 -21.48
N TYR A 161 16.10 -29.72 -22.75
CA TYR A 161 16.09 -28.36 -23.29
C TYR A 161 14.72 -27.73 -23.41
N THR A 162 13.69 -28.37 -22.86
CA THR A 162 12.32 -27.88 -22.85
C THR A 162 11.93 -27.47 -21.44
N PHE A 163 11.57 -26.21 -21.27
CA PHE A 163 11.00 -25.71 -20.03
C PHE A 163 9.71 -24.95 -20.28
N SER A 164 8.80 -25.01 -19.31
CA SER A 164 7.46 -24.46 -19.47
C SER A 164 6.91 -23.79 -18.22
N ALA A 165 6.07 -22.80 -18.47
CA ALA A 165 5.20 -22.17 -17.49
C ALA A 165 3.74 -22.23 -17.97
N THR A 166 2.84 -22.40 -17.01
CA THR A 166 1.39 -22.46 -17.26
C THR A 166 0.71 -21.55 -16.26
N LYS A 167 -0.27 -20.77 -16.73
CA LYS A 167 -1.07 -19.90 -15.86
C LYS A 167 -2.49 -19.77 -16.38
N GLN A 168 -3.44 -19.72 -15.46
CA GLN A 168 -4.81 -19.36 -15.76
C GLN A 168 -4.88 -17.85 -16.03
N ILE A 169 -5.35 -17.46 -17.22
CA ILE A 169 -5.43 -16.05 -17.63
C ILE A 169 -6.78 -15.43 -17.31
N THR A 170 -7.83 -16.25 -17.25
CA THR A 170 -9.17 -15.86 -16.83
C THR A 170 -9.25 -15.75 -15.32
N ARG A 171 -9.90 -14.70 -14.82
CA ARG A 171 -10.15 -14.54 -13.38
C ARG A 171 -11.64 -14.51 -13.10
N MET A 172 -12.08 -15.34 -12.16
CA MET A 172 -13.42 -15.21 -11.60
C MET A 172 -13.43 -14.05 -10.62
N ARG A 173 -14.29 -13.06 -10.86
CA ARG A 173 -14.43 -11.91 -9.98
C ARG A 173 -15.89 -11.67 -9.66
N ARG A 174 -16.15 -11.32 -8.41
CA ARG A 174 -17.45 -10.77 -8.00
C ARG A 174 -17.37 -9.26 -8.17
N ARG A 175 -18.38 -8.66 -8.81
CA ARG A 175 -18.49 -7.20 -8.92
C ARG A 175 -19.43 -6.69 -7.84
N ARG A 176 -19.03 -5.60 -7.16
CA ARG A 176 -19.85 -4.97 -6.12
C ARG A 176 -20.96 -4.14 -6.77
N LEU A 177 -22.17 -4.31 -6.25
CA LEU A 177 -23.31 -3.48 -6.66
C LEU A 177 -23.19 -2.11 -5.98
N SER A 178 -23.23 -1.05 -6.78
CA SER A 178 -23.34 0.31 -6.28
C SER A 178 -24.81 0.66 -6.07
N ARG A 179 -25.15 1.11 -4.87
CA ARG A 179 -26.46 1.67 -4.51
C ARG A 179 -26.41 3.17 -4.31
N THR A 180 -25.24 3.78 -4.46
CA THR A 180 -25.06 5.20 -4.26
C THR A 180 -25.45 5.94 -5.53
N MET A 181 -26.32 6.92 -5.37
CA MET A 181 -26.65 7.90 -6.40
C MET A 181 -26.20 9.26 -5.89
N ASN A 182 -25.70 10.10 -6.77
CA ASN A 182 -25.43 11.48 -6.42
C ASN A 182 -26.77 12.16 -6.10
N LEU A 183 -26.92 12.65 -4.87
CA LEU A 183 -28.19 13.20 -4.38
C LEU A 183 -28.57 14.53 -5.06
N LEU A 184 -27.59 15.23 -5.67
CA LEU A 184 -27.79 16.50 -6.35
C LEU A 184 -28.13 16.32 -7.84
N THR A 185 -27.50 15.34 -8.50
CA THR A 185 -27.67 15.12 -9.95
C THR A 185 -28.60 13.95 -10.29
N GLY A 186 -28.93 13.10 -9.32
CA GLY A 186 -29.70 11.87 -9.52
C GLY A 186 -28.99 10.82 -10.39
N GLN A 187 -27.73 11.05 -10.77
CA GLN A 187 -26.93 10.15 -11.59
C GLN A 187 -26.01 9.31 -10.70
N THR A 188 -25.75 8.08 -11.13
CA THR A 188 -24.80 7.17 -10.47
C THR A 188 -23.48 7.19 -11.22
N GLU A 189 -22.36 7.35 -10.51
CA GLU A 189 -21.00 7.32 -11.10
C GLU A 189 -20.58 5.89 -11.51
N ALA A 190 -21.22 4.87 -10.94
CA ALA A 190 -20.98 3.48 -11.34
C ALA A 190 -21.62 3.18 -12.70
N PRO A 191 -20.98 2.32 -13.53
CA PRO A 191 -21.55 1.91 -14.82
C PRO A 191 -22.94 1.29 -14.62
N ALA A 192 -23.84 1.50 -15.58
CA ALA A 192 -25.26 1.12 -15.49
C ALA A 192 -25.48 -0.34 -15.07
N ASP A 193 -24.60 -1.25 -15.49
CA ASP A 193 -24.66 -2.69 -15.18
C ASP A 193 -24.35 -3.04 -13.71
N LEU A 194 -23.82 -2.09 -12.94
CA LEU A 194 -23.47 -2.25 -11.52
C LEU A 194 -24.38 -1.47 -10.57
N VAL A 195 -25.35 -0.73 -11.10
CA VAL A 195 -26.37 -0.07 -10.27
C VAL A 195 -27.32 -1.14 -9.77
N ALA A 196 -27.44 -1.31 -8.45
CA ALA A 196 -28.33 -2.33 -7.91
C ALA A 196 -29.78 -2.01 -8.31
N PRO A 197 -30.47 -2.91 -9.04
CA PRO A 197 -31.90 -2.80 -9.27
C PRO A 197 -32.63 -2.77 -7.92
N LYS A 198 -33.75 -2.03 -7.85
CA LYS A 198 -34.57 -1.92 -6.64
C LYS A 198 -35.12 -3.27 -6.13
N ASP A 199 -35.13 -4.27 -7.01
CA ASP A 199 -35.66 -5.61 -6.76
C ASP A 199 -34.66 -6.53 -6.04
N ILE A 200 -33.36 -6.17 -5.99
CA ILE A 200 -32.33 -6.97 -5.32
C ILE A 200 -32.28 -6.65 -3.81
N PRO A 201 -32.47 -7.65 -2.92
CA PRO A 201 -32.37 -7.47 -1.47
C PRO A 201 -31.10 -6.76 -1.00
N ALA A 202 -31.23 -5.92 0.04
CA ALA A 202 -30.15 -5.04 0.52
C ALA A 202 -28.91 -5.79 1.05
N ASP A 203 -29.07 -7.04 1.46
CA ASP A 203 -28.01 -7.94 1.91
C ASP A 203 -27.09 -8.42 0.77
N VAL A 204 -27.59 -8.49 -0.47
CA VAL A 204 -26.78 -8.82 -1.65
C VAL A 204 -25.92 -7.63 -2.02
N LYS A 205 -24.64 -7.70 -1.65
CA LYS A 205 -23.62 -6.68 -1.98
C LYS A 205 -22.93 -6.94 -3.32
N TYR A 206 -22.94 -8.18 -3.80
CA TYR A 206 -22.14 -8.63 -4.95
C TYR A 206 -23.01 -9.35 -5.98
N LEU A 207 -22.71 -9.13 -7.25
CA LEU A 207 -23.23 -9.98 -8.34
C LEU A 207 -22.58 -11.38 -8.30
N PRO A 208 -23.25 -12.40 -8.85
CA PRO A 208 -22.64 -13.71 -9.07
C PRO A 208 -21.29 -13.58 -9.77
N PRO A 209 -20.30 -14.41 -9.40
CA PRO A 209 -18.98 -14.35 -10.01
C PRO A 209 -19.09 -14.68 -11.50
N ILE A 210 -18.49 -13.83 -12.33
CA ILE A 210 -18.39 -14.04 -13.78
C ILE A 210 -16.92 -14.09 -14.19
N THR A 211 -16.63 -14.84 -15.26
CA THR A 211 -15.29 -14.88 -15.83
C THR A 211 -14.94 -13.53 -16.45
N HIS A 212 -13.79 -13.00 -16.05
CA HIS A 212 -13.22 -11.79 -16.62
C HIS A 212 -11.97 -12.09 -17.44
N TRP A 213 -11.80 -11.29 -18.49
CA TRP A 213 -10.71 -11.34 -19.45
C TRP A 213 -9.87 -10.07 -19.37
N HIS A 214 -8.56 -10.21 -19.56
CA HIS A 214 -7.65 -9.07 -19.72
C HIS A 214 -6.96 -9.16 -21.08
N PRO A 215 -6.95 -8.09 -21.87
CA PRO A 215 -6.39 -8.15 -23.22
C PRO A 215 -4.87 -8.25 -23.22
N ASN A 216 -4.18 -7.73 -22.19
CA ASN A 216 -2.72 -7.70 -22.15
C ASN A 216 -2.14 -8.75 -21.19
N LEU A 217 -1.10 -9.44 -21.62
CA LEU A 217 -0.32 -10.35 -20.79
C LEU A 217 1.17 -10.26 -21.13
N THR A 218 2.02 -10.20 -20.11
CA THR A 218 3.47 -10.15 -20.30
C THR A 218 4.12 -11.43 -19.79
N VAL A 219 4.92 -12.07 -20.61
CA VAL A 219 5.72 -13.24 -20.29
C VAL A 219 7.15 -12.78 -20.10
N ASN A 220 7.69 -13.04 -18.92
CA ASN A 220 9.04 -12.62 -18.60
C ASN A 220 9.96 -13.83 -18.55
N LEU A 221 10.98 -13.82 -19.40
CA LEU A 221 12.08 -14.78 -19.34
C LEU A 221 13.15 -14.21 -18.42
N ILE A 222 13.43 -14.90 -17.33
CA ILE A 222 14.24 -14.34 -16.26
C ILE A 222 15.71 -14.60 -16.53
N ASP A 223 16.49 -13.52 -16.61
CA ASP A 223 17.93 -13.56 -16.70
C ASP A 223 18.52 -13.83 -15.31
N ASP A 224 18.72 -15.11 -15.01
CA ASP A 224 19.30 -15.59 -13.76
C ASP A 224 20.56 -16.45 -14.01
N HIS A 225 21.62 -16.10 -13.28
CA HIS A 225 22.91 -16.79 -13.28
C HIS A 225 23.38 -17.11 -11.85
N THR A 226 22.47 -17.04 -10.87
CA THR A 226 22.78 -17.29 -9.47
C THR A 226 23.07 -18.77 -9.25
N PRO A 227 24.14 -19.13 -8.52
CA PRO A 227 24.46 -20.53 -8.23
C PRO A 227 23.55 -21.07 -7.11
N TRP A 228 22.29 -21.37 -7.45
CA TRP A 228 21.33 -21.89 -6.48
C TRP A 228 21.75 -23.26 -5.93
N VAL A 229 21.38 -23.55 -4.69
CA VAL A 229 21.50 -24.90 -4.13
C VAL A 229 20.08 -25.44 -3.92
N ARG A 230 19.87 -26.69 -4.32
CA ARG A 230 18.55 -27.33 -4.19
C ARG A 230 18.13 -27.33 -2.72
N GLY A 231 16.93 -26.82 -2.44
CA GLY A 231 16.38 -26.73 -1.08
C GLY A 231 16.81 -25.52 -0.26
N SER A 232 17.77 -24.70 -0.72
CA SER A 232 18.13 -23.43 -0.06
C SER A 232 17.61 -22.19 -0.78
N VAL A 233 16.89 -22.36 -1.89
CA VAL A 233 16.25 -21.27 -2.62
C VAL A 233 15.18 -20.62 -1.73
N PRO A 234 15.21 -19.29 -1.51
CA PRO A 234 14.20 -18.62 -0.72
C PRO A 234 12.80 -18.73 -1.33
N SER A 235 11.78 -19.03 -0.53
CA SER A 235 10.39 -18.83 -0.93
C SER A 235 10.11 -17.33 -1.09
N PRO A 236 9.37 -16.87 -2.13
CA PRO A 236 8.56 -17.63 -3.10
C PRO A 236 9.28 -18.01 -4.42
N ILE A 237 10.58 -17.73 -4.55
CA ILE A 237 11.35 -18.02 -5.77
C ILE A 237 11.44 -19.54 -6.02
N SER A 238 11.53 -20.31 -4.93
CA SER A 238 11.59 -21.78 -4.93
C SER A 238 10.54 -22.44 -5.81
N ASP A 239 9.35 -21.85 -5.90
CA ASP A 239 8.19 -22.46 -6.56
C ASP A 239 8.28 -22.35 -8.10
N TYR A 240 9.09 -21.41 -8.59
CA TYR A 240 9.29 -21.17 -10.01
C TYR A 240 10.56 -21.83 -10.56
N ILE A 241 11.53 -22.16 -9.70
CA ILE A 241 12.78 -22.79 -10.11
C ILE A 241 12.60 -24.30 -10.18
N LYS A 242 12.61 -24.83 -11.40
CA LYS A 242 12.58 -26.27 -11.69
C LYS A 242 14.00 -26.80 -11.90
N TRP A 243 14.22 -28.04 -11.49
CA TRP A 243 15.53 -28.68 -11.53
C TRP A 243 15.55 -29.80 -12.58
N TYR A 244 16.66 -29.90 -13.32
CA TYR A 244 16.96 -31.05 -14.14
C TYR A 244 17.73 -32.06 -13.28
N GLU A 245 17.07 -33.17 -12.93
CA GLU A 245 17.59 -34.17 -11.99
C GLU A 245 18.94 -34.79 -12.41
N PRO A 246 19.20 -35.12 -13.69
CA PRO A 246 20.44 -35.81 -14.08
C PRO A 246 21.72 -34.98 -13.90
N THR A 247 21.69 -33.67 -14.16
CA THR A 247 22.89 -32.81 -14.09
C THR A 247 22.89 -31.86 -12.90
N ASN A 248 21.82 -31.87 -12.09
CA ASN A 248 21.60 -30.92 -10.99
C ASN A 248 21.68 -29.45 -11.42
N GLN A 249 21.34 -29.14 -12.67
CA GLN A 249 21.17 -27.78 -13.18
C GLN A 249 19.71 -27.33 -13.04
N TYR A 250 19.46 -26.03 -13.08
CA TYR A 250 18.09 -25.49 -13.05
C TYR A 250 17.69 -24.90 -14.40
N TYR A 251 16.40 -24.98 -14.71
CA TYR A 251 15.82 -24.34 -15.88
C TYR A 251 15.65 -22.83 -15.66
N PRO A 252 15.80 -21.99 -16.70
CA PRO A 252 15.43 -20.58 -16.60
C PRO A 252 14.00 -20.41 -16.09
N ALA A 253 13.80 -19.48 -15.16
CA ALA A 253 12.48 -19.18 -14.65
C ALA A 253 11.68 -18.39 -15.69
N VAL A 254 10.41 -18.78 -15.87
CA VAL A 254 9.45 -18.08 -16.74
C VAL A 254 8.34 -17.54 -15.87
N TYR A 255 8.19 -16.21 -15.88
CA TYR A 255 7.21 -15.51 -15.05
C TYR A 255 6.12 -14.87 -15.92
N ILE A 256 4.93 -15.46 -15.87
CA ILE A 256 3.73 -14.93 -16.53
C ILE A 256 3.17 -13.80 -15.66
N ASN A 257 3.48 -12.56 -16.03
CA ASN A 257 3.26 -11.37 -15.26
C ASN A 257 1.93 -10.70 -15.64
N ASP A 258 1.11 -10.52 -14.62
CA ASP A 258 -0.17 -9.81 -14.61
C ASP A 258 -0.18 -8.72 -13.51
N PHE A 259 0.99 -8.29 -13.04
CA PHE A 259 1.12 -7.31 -11.97
C PHE A 259 0.57 -5.94 -12.37
N TRP A 260 0.85 -5.49 -13.60
CA TRP A 260 0.40 -4.18 -14.10
C TRP A 260 -1.01 -4.20 -14.69
N ASN A 261 -1.69 -5.36 -14.69
CA ASN A 261 -3.06 -5.45 -15.14
C ASN A 261 -3.96 -4.83 -14.07
N LEU A 262 -4.57 -3.68 -14.41
CA LEU A 262 -5.50 -2.97 -13.54
C LEU A 262 -6.83 -3.72 -13.47
N ASN A 263 -7.53 -3.60 -12.35
CA ASN A 263 -8.81 -4.27 -12.16
C ASN A 263 -9.90 -3.72 -13.07
N GLU A 264 -9.86 -2.43 -13.38
CA GLU A 264 -10.78 -1.73 -14.29
C GLU A 264 -10.65 -2.22 -15.73
N GLU A 265 -9.47 -2.72 -16.14
CA GLU A 265 -9.20 -3.21 -17.50
C GLU A 265 -9.75 -4.62 -17.76
N TYR A 266 -10.20 -5.31 -16.71
CA TYR A 266 -10.81 -6.64 -16.85
C TYR A 266 -12.24 -6.53 -17.37
N MET A 267 -12.49 -7.11 -18.55
CA MET A 267 -13.82 -7.13 -19.18
C MET A 267 -14.55 -8.46 -18.90
N PRO A 268 -15.87 -8.42 -18.66
CA PRO A 268 -16.65 -9.64 -18.48
C PRO A 268 -16.73 -10.44 -19.80
N VAL A 269 -16.58 -11.76 -19.70
CA VAL A 269 -16.80 -12.66 -20.84
C VAL A 269 -18.23 -13.17 -20.79
N ASN A 270 -19.04 -12.79 -21.77
CA ASN A 270 -20.44 -13.18 -21.87
C ASN A 270 -20.85 -13.30 -23.35
N GLU A 271 -22.13 -13.53 -23.62
CA GLU A 271 -22.64 -13.64 -25.01
C GLU A 271 -22.45 -12.35 -25.83
N THR A 272 -22.41 -11.20 -25.16
CA THR A 272 -22.26 -9.87 -25.80
C THR A 272 -20.82 -9.56 -26.20
N THR A 273 -19.83 -10.30 -25.69
CA THR A 273 -18.40 -10.14 -26.02
C THR A 273 -17.84 -11.38 -26.73
N PRO A 274 -18.26 -11.67 -27.98
CA PRO A 274 -17.81 -12.86 -28.71
C PRO A 274 -16.36 -12.79 -29.17
N GLU A 275 -15.79 -11.58 -29.28
CA GLU A 275 -14.43 -11.34 -29.75
C GLU A 275 -13.59 -10.76 -28.61
N LEU A 276 -12.51 -11.46 -28.27
CA LEU A 276 -11.58 -11.10 -27.20
C LEU A 276 -10.24 -10.72 -27.83
N GLN A 277 -9.85 -9.46 -27.72
CA GLN A 277 -8.51 -9.04 -28.11
C GLN A 277 -7.49 -9.60 -27.13
N PHE A 278 -6.41 -10.18 -27.64
CA PHE A 278 -5.29 -10.68 -26.85
C PHE A 278 -3.96 -10.16 -27.38
N ARG A 279 -3.18 -9.56 -26.50
CA ARG A 279 -1.83 -9.05 -26.72
C ARG A 279 -0.89 -9.78 -25.77
N LEU A 280 0.00 -10.56 -26.36
CA LEU A 280 1.06 -11.28 -25.64
C LEU A 280 2.39 -10.58 -25.92
N THR A 281 3.04 -10.12 -24.85
CA THR A 281 4.38 -9.53 -24.91
C THR A 281 5.36 -10.44 -24.20
N VAL A 282 6.49 -10.73 -24.83
CA VAL A 282 7.59 -11.51 -24.25
C VAL A 282 8.76 -10.57 -24.04
N ALA A 283 9.33 -10.54 -22.84
CA ALA A 283 10.43 -9.65 -22.50
C ALA A 283 11.41 -10.33 -21.52
N PRO A 284 12.69 -9.94 -21.51
CA PRO A 284 13.61 -10.33 -20.46
C PRO A 284 13.28 -9.62 -19.14
N MET A 285 13.61 -10.26 -18.01
CA MET A 285 13.48 -9.65 -16.68
C MET A 285 14.68 -10.00 -15.80
N SER A 286 15.17 -9.03 -15.04
CA SER A 286 16.25 -9.26 -14.09
C SER A 286 15.73 -9.96 -12.83
N LEU A 287 16.58 -10.77 -12.21
CA LEU A 287 16.27 -11.44 -10.94
C LEU A 287 15.77 -10.47 -9.87
N PHE A 288 16.40 -9.30 -9.71
CA PHE A 288 16.00 -8.31 -8.70
C PHE A 288 14.58 -7.76 -8.95
N LYS A 289 14.26 -7.41 -10.20
CA LYS A 289 12.92 -6.91 -10.56
C LYS A 289 11.86 -7.99 -10.32
N TRP A 290 12.18 -9.24 -10.65
CA TRP A 290 11.31 -10.37 -10.39
C TRP A 290 11.09 -10.62 -8.90
N GLN A 291 12.14 -10.60 -8.08
CA GLN A 291 12.05 -10.72 -6.63
C GLN A 291 11.13 -9.66 -6.02
N LEU A 292 11.19 -8.42 -6.52
CA LEU A 292 10.30 -7.35 -6.08
C LEU A 292 8.82 -7.68 -6.39
N TYR A 293 8.52 -8.16 -7.60
CA TYR A 293 7.16 -8.58 -7.96
C TYR A 293 6.66 -9.77 -7.16
N LEU A 294 7.53 -10.76 -6.93
CA LEU A 294 7.20 -11.91 -6.10
C LEU A 294 6.94 -11.50 -4.64
N SER A 295 7.70 -10.55 -4.08
CA SER A 295 7.48 -10.07 -2.71
C SER A 295 6.11 -9.39 -2.53
N GLN A 296 5.64 -8.70 -3.56
CA GLN A 296 4.35 -8.01 -3.57
C GLN A 296 3.18 -8.98 -3.79
N SER A 297 3.33 -9.96 -4.69
CA SER A 297 2.32 -10.99 -4.91
C SER A 297 2.23 -11.97 -3.74
N ALA A 298 3.36 -12.32 -3.13
CA ALA A 298 3.40 -13.12 -1.90
C ALA A 298 2.52 -12.48 -0.84
N ARG A 299 2.57 -11.14 -0.66
CA ARG A 299 1.70 -10.37 0.25
C ARG A 299 0.22 -10.74 0.16
N LYS A 300 -0.29 -10.97 -1.05
CA LYS A 300 -1.69 -11.32 -1.26
C LYS A 300 -2.06 -12.72 -0.74
N SER A 301 -1.09 -13.64 -0.67
CA SER A 301 -1.33 -15.04 -0.31
C SER A 301 -1.22 -15.30 1.20
N TRP A 302 -0.18 -14.78 1.87
CA TRP A 302 0.03 -15.07 3.30
C TRP A 302 -0.78 -14.22 4.28
N PHE A 303 -1.10 -12.97 3.93
CA PHE A 303 -1.74 -12.06 4.89
C PHE A 303 -3.20 -12.40 5.20
N PRO A 304 -4.05 -12.69 4.21
CA PRO A 304 -5.47 -12.89 4.48
C PRO A 304 -5.76 -14.22 5.18
N ASP A 305 -5.00 -15.27 4.88
CA ASP A 305 -5.20 -16.61 5.45
C ASP A 305 -4.71 -16.71 6.91
N ILE A 306 -3.72 -15.91 7.30
CA ILE A 306 -3.22 -15.87 8.69
C ILE A 306 -4.15 -15.06 9.61
N LEU A 307 -4.81 -14.03 9.07
CA LEU A 307 -5.61 -13.08 9.87
C LEU A 307 -7.11 -13.29 9.78
N GLY A 308 -7.57 -14.30 9.03
CA GLY A 308 -9.00 -14.60 8.90
C GLY A 308 -9.79 -13.43 8.33
N GLU A 309 -9.20 -12.73 7.34
CA GLU A 309 -9.84 -11.56 6.73
C GLU A 309 -11.14 -11.93 6.01
N SER A 310 -12.15 -11.08 6.21
CA SER A 310 -13.44 -11.23 5.54
C SER A 310 -13.29 -11.00 4.04
N ASP A 311 -14.19 -11.56 3.23
CA ASP A 311 -14.19 -11.32 1.78
C ASP A 311 -14.17 -9.80 1.46
N ASP A 312 -14.90 -9.00 2.26
CA ASP A 312 -14.95 -7.53 2.15
C ASP A 312 -13.56 -6.89 2.31
N ASP A 313 -12.71 -7.40 3.21
CA ASP A 313 -11.34 -6.88 3.44
C ASP A 313 -10.42 -7.22 2.27
N LYS A 314 -10.53 -8.44 1.72
CA LYS A 314 -9.75 -8.87 0.53
C LYS A 314 -10.07 -8.01 -0.70
N PHE A 315 -11.34 -7.64 -0.89
CA PHE A 315 -11.74 -6.75 -1.99
C PHE A 315 -11.15 -5.35 -1.85
N ASN A 316 -11.16 -4.78 -0.63
CA ASN A 316 -10.61 -3.45 -0.38
C ASN A 316 -9.09 -3.42 -0.60
N ASP A 317 -8.36 -4.46 -0.16
CA ASP A 317 -6.92 -4.58 -0.38
C ASP A 317 -6.56 -4.63 -1.88
N ASP A 318 -7.36 -5.35 -2.67
CA ASP A 318 -7.18 -5.42 -4.12
C ASP A 318 -7.44 -4.07 -4.80
N GLU A 319 -8.42 -3.29 -4.32
CA GLU A 319 -8.74 -1.94 -4.79
C GLU A 319 -7.64 -0.93 -4.41
N ASP A 320 -7.13 -0.97 -3.17
CA ASP A 320 -6.04 -0.12 -2.70
C ASP A 320 -4.74 -0.37 -3.48
N GLN A 321 -4.42 -1.64 -3.77
CA GLN A 321 -3.28 -1.98 -4.63
C GLN A 321 -3.45 -1.44 -6.04
N ASP A 322 -4.67 -1.51 -6.58
CA ASP A 322 -4.96 -1.01 -7.93
C ASP A 322 -4.87 0.51 -8.00
N ASN A 323 -5.42 1.21 -7.01
CA ASN A 323 -5.32 2.66 -6.85
C ASN A 323 -3.85 3.12 -6.77
N MET A 324 -3.01 2.37 -6.05
CA MET A 324 -1.59 2.63 -6.00
C MET A 324 -0.93 2.45 -7.38
N LYS A 325 -1.21 1.36 -8.10
CA LYS A 325 -0.68 1.14 -9.46
C LYS A 325 -1.13 2.24 -10.42
N LYS A 326 -2.41 2.62 -10.37
CA LYS A 326 -2.99 3.70 -11.14
C LYS A 326 -2.28 5.02 -10.84
N THR A 327 -2.04 5.33 -9.57
CA THR A 327 -1.24 6.51 -9.18
C THR A 327 0.15 6.47 -9.80
N PHE A 328 0.84 5.32 -9.81
CA PHE A 328 2.16 5.19 -10.45
C PHE A 328 2.13 5.33 -11.97
N LEU A 329 1.07 4.85 -12.64
CA LEU A 329 0.92 4.90 -14.09
C LEU A 329 0.48 6.28 -14.59
N GLU A 330 -0.43 6.94 -13.85
CA GLU A 330 -1.04 8.22 -14.25
C GLU A 330 -0.26 9.44 -13.76
N THR A 331 0.46 9.33 -12.64
CA THR A 331 1.21 10.46 -12.08
C THR A 331 2.56 10.62 -12.75
N ASN A 332 2.97 11.87 -12.98
CA ASN A 332 4.32 12.16 -13.45
C ASN A 332 5.37 11.63 -12.44
N PRO A 333 6.34 10.80 -12.88
CA PRO A 333 7.31 10.18 -11.99
C PRO A 333 8.17 11.18 -11.21
N TYR A 334 8.45 12.36 -11.78
CA TYR A 334 9.20 13.42 -11.09
C TYR A 334 8.40 14.03 -9.94
N LEU A 335 7.11 14.29 -10.15
CA LEU A 335 6.23 14.81 -9.09
C LEU A 335 6.06 13.79 -7.98
N LEU A 336 5.90 12.51 -8.33
CA LEU A 336 5.81 11.43 -7.35
C LEU A 336 7.10 11.30 -6.53
N ALA A 337 8.26 11.35 -7.19
CA ALA A 337 9.56 11.28 -6.53
C ALA A 337 9.78 12.45 -5.55
N ILE A 338 9.48 13.68 -5.98
CA ILE A 338 9.56 14.86 -5.10
C ILE A 338 8.61 14.71 -3.91
N THR A 339 7.39 14.23 -4.13
CA THR A 339 6.41 14.01 -3.07
C THR A 339 6.93 13.01 -2.03
N ILE A 340 7.56 11.92 -2.47
CA ILE A 340 8.19 10.93 -1.58
C ILE A 340 9.35 11.56 -0.80
N ILE A 341 10.24 12.30 -1.47
CA ILE A 341 11.40 12.95 -0.84
C ILE A 341 10.95 13.95 0.22
N VAL A 342 10.02 14.84 -0.11
CA VAL A 342 9.47 15.84 0.82
C VAL A 342 8.80 15.14 2.00
N SER A 343 8.06 14.06 1.77
CA SER A 343 7.41 13.28 2.84
C SER A 343 8.44 12.63 3.79
N ILE A 344 9.54 12.09 3.25
CA ILE A 344 10.63 11.52 4.06
C ILE A 344 11.32 12.62 4.87
N ILE A 345 11.68 13.74 4.24
CA ILE A 345 12.33 14.87 4.92
C ILE A 345 11.44 15.41 6.05
N HIS A 346 10.15 15.61 5.79
CA HIS A 346 9.18 16.04 6.78
C HIS A 346 9.13 15.06 7.97
N SER A 347 9.04 13.76 7.70
CA SER A 347 9.04 12.72 8.73
C SER A 347 10.34 12.71 9.56
N VAL A 348 11.49 12.96 8.93
CA VAL A 348 12.79 13.05 9.63
C VAL A 348 12.86 14.29 10.52
N PHE A 349 12.41 15.46 10.04
CA PHE A 349 12.39 16.68 10.85
C PHE A 349 11.44 16.57 12.04
N GLU A 350 10.26 15.98 11.87
CA GLU A 350 9.36 15.69 12.99
C GLU A 350 10.03 14.77 14.02
N MET A 351 10.68 13.69 13.57
CA MET A 351 11.40 12.78 14.47
C MET A 351 12.55 13.47 15.22
N LEU A 352 13.32 14.34 14.54
CA LEU A 352 14.39 15.10 15.17
C LEU A 352 13.86 16.12 16.17
N ALA A 353 12.74 16.78 15.86
CA ALA A 353 12.07 17.68 16.78
C ALA A 353 11.63 16.94 18.06
N PHE A 354 10.96 15.79 17.92
CA PHE A 354 10.58 14.96 19.07
C PHE A 354 11.78 14.46 19.86
N LYS A 355 12.86 14.03 19.18
CA LYS A 355 14.08 13.56 19.84
C LYS A 355 14.72 14.69 20.65
N ASN A 356 14.84 15.89 20.08
CA ASN A 356 15.43 17.04 20.76
C ASN A 356 14.60 17.44 21.98
N ASP A 357 13.28 17.50 21.82
CA ASP A 357 12.35 17.86 22.90
C ASP A 357 12.39 16.83 24.05
N ILE A 358 12.29 15.54 23.75
CA ILE A 358 12.43 14.47 24.76
C ILE A 358 13.80 14.56 25.44
N GLN A 359 14.88 14.77 24.69
CA GLN A 359 16.22 14.88 25.25
C GLN A 359 16.37 16.07 26.19
N PHE A 360 15.86 17.25 25.80
CA PHE A 360 15.86 18.47 26.61
C PHE A 360 15.13 18.25 27.93
N TRP A 361 13.90 17.72 27.87
CA TRP A 361 13.11 17.48 29.07
C TRP A 361 13.65 16.33 29.90
N ARG A 362 14.29 15.32 29.31
CA ARG A 362 14.88 14.19 30.05
C ARG A 362 16.15 14.58 30.82
N SER A 363 17.03 15.40 30.25
CA SER A 363 18.33 15.76 30.86
C SER A 363 18.25 16.87 31.91
N ARG A 364 17.15 17.63 31.97
CA ARG A 364 16.98 18.72 32.92
C ARG A 364 16.57 18.21 34.31
N GLU A 365 17.28 18.69 35.34
CA GLU A 365 16.98 18.45 36.77
C GLU A 365 16.45 19.71 37.49
N SER A 366 16.84 20.92 37.03
CA SER A 366 16.31 22.20 37.50
C SER A 366 15.41 22.87 36.45
N PHE A 367 14.20 23.25 36.85
CA PHE A 367 13.21 23.90 35.98
C PHE A 367 13.22 25.44 36.10
N GLU A 368 14.29 26.00 36.66
CA GLU A 368 14.49 27.44 36.75
C GLU A 368 14.66 28.03 35.33
N GLY A 369 13.89 29.07 35.02
CA GLY A 369 13.83 29.70 33.69
C GLY A 369 12.81 29.09 32.71
N LEU A 370 12.03 28.08 33.10
CA LEU A 370 10.91 27.54 32.30
C LEU A 370 9.56 27.99 32.89
N SER A 371 8.70 28.59 32.06
CA SER A 371 7.34 28.93 32.49
C SER A 371 6.45 27.69 32.46
N LEU A 372 6.08 27.20 33.65
CA LEU A 372 5.16 26.08 33.84
C LEU A 372 3.77 26.35 33.24
N ARG A 373 3.38 27.63 33.19
CA ARG A 373 2.12 28.08 32.60
C ARG A 373 2.14 27.98 31.07
N SER A 374 3.28 28.27 30.45
CA SER A 374 3.48 28.07 29.01
C SER A 374 3.38 26.60 28.63
N VAL A 375 3.93 25.68 29.45
CA VAL A 375 3.83 24.22 29.22
C VAL A 375 2.37 23.75 29.24
N LEU A 376 1.57 24.21 30.21
CA LEU A 376 0.14 23.88 30.27
C LEU A 376 -0.63 24.44 29.07
N PHE A 377 -0.31 25.65 28.63
CA PHE A 377 -0.92 26.26 27.45
C PHE A 377 -0.61 25.47 26.17
N ASN A 378 0.63 25.02 26.00
CA ASN A 378 1.05 24.19 24.86
C ASN A 378 0.30 22.86 24.78
N ILE A 379 -0.07 22.27 25.92
CA ILE A 379 -0.85 21.04 25.97
C ILE A 379 -2.29 21.28 25.50
N VAL A 380 -2.93 22.35 25.96
CA VAL A 380 -4.27 22.72 25.51
C VAL A 380 -4.28 22.99 24.00
N GLN A 381 -3.28 23.72 23.50
CA GLN A 381 -3.09 23.91 22.06
C GLN A 381 -2.91 22.57 21.33
N SER A 382 -2.07 21.67 21.84
CA SER A 382 -1.81 20.37 21.22
C SER A 382 -3.04 19.48 21.17
N VAL A 383 -3.89 19.52 22.21
CA VAL A 383 -5.19 18.83 22.21
C VAL A 383 -6.10 19.37 21.12
N VAL A 384 -6.19 20.69 20.96
CA VAL A 384 -7.00 21.31 19.90
C VAL A 384 -6.52 20.89 18.51
N VAL A 385 -5.19 20.86 18.29
CA VAL A 385 -4.61 20.41 17.02
C VAL A 385 -4.88 18.92 16.76
N VAL A 386 -4.76 18.05 17.76
CA VAL A 386 -5.13 16.63 17.63
C VAL A 386 -6.60 16.48 17.26
N LEU A 387 -7.51 17.18 17.94
CA LEU A 387 -8.94 17.11 17.65
C LEU A 387 -9.24 17.57 16.22
N TYR A 388 -8.64 18.70 15.80
CA TYR A 388 -8.77 19.19 14.43
C TYR A 388 -8.28 18.17 13.40
N VAL A 389 -7.10 17.57 13.61
CA VAL A 389 -6.53 16.58 12.69
C VAL A 389 -7.31 15.27 12.70
N LEU A 390 -7.96 14.90 13.80
CA LEU A 390 -8.81 13.71 13.89
C LEU A 390 -10.16 13.91 13.20
N GLU A 391 -10.70 15.13 13.22
CA GLU A 391 -11.95 15.51 12.56
C GLU A 391 -11.77 15.65 11.04
N ASN A 392 -10.61 16.11 10.58
CA ASN A 392 -10.31 16.26 9.15
C ASN A 392 -9.78 14.96 8.51
N ASP A 393 -9.96 14.84 7.19
CA ASP A 393 -9.39 13.76 6.37
C ASP A 393 -7.89 13.99 6.05
N THR A 394 -7.10 14.14 7.11
CA THR A 394 -5.64 14.27 7.01
C THR A 394 -4.97 12.91 6.87
N ASN A 395 -3.79 12.87 6.23
CA ASN A 395 -2.94 11.69 6.10
C ASN A 395 -2.70 11.00 7.46
N PHE A 396 -2.82 9.67 7.50
CA PHE A 396 -2.64 8.87 8.72
C PHE A 396 -1.28 9.10 9.40
N VAL A 397 -0.20 9.28 8.62
CA VAL A 397 1.13 9.57 9.16
C VAL A 397 1.10 10.84 10.00
N VAL A 398 0.42 11.88 9.52
CA VAL A 398 0.23 13.14 10.23
C VAL A 398 -0.67 12.96 11.45
N LYS A 399 -1.76 12.19 11.34
CA LYS A 399 -2.63 11.87 12.49
C LYS A 399 -1.85 11.21 13.63
N VAL A 400 -1.01 10.24 13.30
CA VAL A 400 -0.18 9.53 14.28
C VAL A 400 0.92 10.44 14.84
N SER A 401 1.61 11.22 14.01
CA SER A 401 2.69 12.10 14.48
C SER A 401 2.18 13.15 15.47
N VAL A 402 1.03 13.78 15.20
CA VAL A 402 0.41 14.76 16.11
C VAL A 402 -0.09 14.10 17.40
N CYS A 403 -0.63 12.87 17.33
CA CYS A 403 -1.00 12.12 18.55
C CYS A 403 0.21 11.76 19.41
N ILE A 404 1.33 11.37 18.81
CA ILE A 404 2.59 11.13 19.52
C ILE A 404 3.10 12.43 20.16
N GLY A 405 3.01 13.56 19.45
CA GLY A 405 3.32 14.88 19.99
C GLY A 405 2.52 15.20 21.25
N LEU A 406 1.20 15.00 21.23
CA LEU A 406 0.37 15.18 22.42
C LEU A 406 0.77 14.25 23.57
N ALA A 407 1.10 12.99 23.29
CA ALA A 407 1.57 12.06 24.32
C ALA A 407 2.88 12.51 24.98
N ILE A 408 3.82 13.08 24.19
CA ILE A 408 5.06 13.67 24.71
C ILE A 408 4.77 14.88 25.58
N GLU A 409 3.85 15.76 25.17
CA GLU A 409 3.45 16.93 25.96
C GLU A 409 2.80 16.54 27.30
N ILE A 410 1.94 15.51 27.30
CA ILE A 410 1.36 14.95 28.54
C ILE A 410 2.45 14.33 29.43
N TRP A 411 3.44 13.66 28.85
CA TRP A 411 4.57 13.10 29.60
C TRP A 411 5.39 14.18 30.33
N LYS A 412 5.55 15.38 29.73
CA LYS A 412 6.25 16.50 30.38
C LYS A 412 5.60 16.90 31.71
N ILE A 413 4.26 16.95 31.79
CA ILE A 413 3.54 17.20 33.06
C ILE A 413 3.94 16.18 34.11
N HIS A 414 3.94 14.89 33.76
CA HIS A 414 4.25 13.85 34.74
C HIS A 414 5.68 13.98 35.30
N LYS A 415 6.62 14.51 34.50
CA LYS A 415 7.98 14.77 34.97
C LYS A 415 8.09 16.00 35.89
N VAL A 416 7.25 17.00 35.67
CA VAL A 416 7.30 18.30 36.37
C VAL A 416 6.53 18.28 37.71
N PHE A 417 5.50 17.45 37.83
CA PHE A 417 4.69 17.34 39.04
C PHE A 417 5.13 16.16 39.92
N LYS A 418 5.50 16.44 41.18
CA LYS A 418 5.54 15.40 42.22
C LYS A 418 4.13 15.24 42.78
N ILE A 419 3.43 14.19 42.35
CA ILE A 419 2.13 13.85 42.91
C ILE A 419 2.39 13.25 44.30
N ARG A 420 2.17 14.03 45.36
CA ARG A 420 2.14 13.51 46.73
C ARG A 420 0.69 13.36 47.16
N LEU A 421 0.37 12.15 47.62
CA LEU A 421 -0.94 11.83 48.14
C LEU A 421 -0.95 12.21 49.62
N ASP A 422 -1.54 13.36 49.94
CA ASP A 422 -1.67 13.82 51.32
C ASP A 422 -2.83 13.05 51.97
N ARG A 423 -2.48 12.11 52.86
CA ARG A 423 -3.43 11.24 53.55
C ARG A 423 -4.09 11.91 54.76
N ASP A 424 -3.58 13.06 55.20
CA ASP A 424 -4.00 13.70 56.44
C ASP A 424 -5.13 14.72 56.23
N ASN A 425 -5.25 15.32 55.04
CA ASN A 425 -6.32 16.27 54.74
C ASN A 425 -7.24 15.76 53.62
N LYS A 426 -8.20 14.91 53.98
CA LYS A 426 -9.14 14.24 53.05
C LYS A 426 -10.24 15.19 52.57
N TRP A 427 -10.54 15.18 51.27
CA TRP A 427 -11.74 15.85 50.77
C TRP A 427 -12.96 14.98 51.10
N PHE A 428 -13.99 15.57 51.71
CA PHE A 428 -15.21 14.88 52.16
C PHE A 428 -14.96 13.64 53.04
N GLY A 429 -13.89 13.63 53.85
CA GLY A 429 -13.63 12.57 54.85
C GLY A 429 -13.28 11.17 54.29
N ALA A 430 -13.34 10.95 52.97
CA ALA A 430 -13.18 9.63 52.36
C ALA A 430 -12.12 9.55 51.25
N LEU A 431 -11.86 10.63 50.51
CA LEU A 431 -10.90 10.63 49.40
C LEU A 431 -9.60 11.36 49.81
N PRO A 432 -8.42 10.71 49.72
CA PRO A 432 -7.15 11.36 49.98
C PRO A 432 -6.90 12.46 48.95
N ARG A 433 -6.47 13.64 49.41
CA ARG A 433 -6.29 14.83 48.54
C ARG A 433 -5.02 14.65 47.73
N LEU A 434 -5.15 14.73 46.41
CA LEU A 434 -3.99 14.85 45.51
C LEU A 434 -3.39 16.25 45.73
N VAL A 435 -2.25 16.32 46.41
CA VAL A 435 -1.50 17.56 46.55
C VAL A 435 -0.41 17.56 45.50
N PHE A 436 -0.58 18.46 44.53
CA PHE A 436 0.44 18.73 43.53
C PHE A 436 1.54 19.57 44.19
N GLU A 437 2.58 18.92 44.72
CA GLU A 437 3.77 19.62 45.21
C GLU A 437 4.69 19.91 44.03
N TRP A 438 4.95 21.20 43.80
CA TRP A 438 5.91 21.68 42.82
C TRP A 438 7.31 21.19 43.16
N GLN A 439 8.12 20.80 42.17
CA GLN A 439 9.53 20.52 42.45
C GLN A 439 10.23 21.79 42.98
N SER A 440 10.90 21.63 44.12
CA SER A 440 11.49 22.66 44.99
C SER A 440 12.45 23.68 44.34
N SER A 441 12.79 23.55 43.06
CA SER A 441 13.63 24.51 42.32
C SER A 441 12.86 25.70 41.74
N TYR A 442 11.55 25.82 42.02
CA TYR A 442 10.72 26.97 41.65
C TYR A 442 10.48 27.96 42.80
N VAL A 443 11.05 27.68 43.98
CA VAL A 443 10.68 28.36 45.24
C VAL A 443 11.55 29.60 45.53
N GLU A 444 12.66 29.81 44.81
CA GLU A 444 13.59 30.92 45.05
C GLU A 444 14.13 31.59 43.77
N SER A 445 13.27 32.00 42.83
CA SER A 445 13.76 32.85 41.74
C SER A 445 12.80 33.99 41.38
N ASP A 446 13.39 35.14 41.05
CA ASP A 446 12.76 36.41 40.68
C ASP A 446 11.79 36.30 39.48
N THR A 447 11.76 35.15 38.81
CA THR A 447 10.86 34.85 37.69
C THR A 447 9.38 34.84 38.10
N LYS A 448 9.05 34.60 39.38
CA LYS A 448 7.67 34.63 39.88
C LYS A 448 7.06 36.04 39.84
N ALA A 449 7.86 37.09 40.09
CA ALA A 449 7.39 38.46 40.07
C ALA A 449 7.02 38.90 38.63
N TYR A 450 7.83 38.52 37.65
CA TYR A 450 7.55 38.82 36.24
C TYR A 450 6.36 38.02 35.67
N ASP A 451 6.14 36.77 36.10
CA ASP A 451 4.98 35.96 35.70
C ASP A 451 3.66 36.40 36.37
N GLN A 452 3.70 37.16 37.46
CA GLN A 452 2.50 37.64 38.17
C GLN A 452 1.95 38.95 37.59
N ASP A 453 2.81 39.82 37.06
CA ASP A 453 2.40 41.11 36.51
C ASP A 453 1.91 41.03 35.05
N GLY A 454 2.35 40.02 34.28
CA GLY A 454 1.91 39.82 32.90
C GLY A 454 0.47 39.30 32.73
N PHE A 455 -0.23 38.93 33.81
CA PHE A 455 -1.53 38.25 33.75
C PHE A 455 -2.66 38.90 34.58
N GLN A 456 -2.59 40.19 34.92
CA GLN A 456 -3.78 40.89 35.46
C GLN A 456 -4.89 41.14 34.43
N VAL A 457 -4.65 40.89 33.14
CA VAL A 457 -5.68 40.91 32.09
C VAL A 457 -5.65 39.69 31.13
N PRO A 458 -5.68 38.42 31.58
CA PRO A 458 -6.09 37.37 30.64
C PRO A 458 -6.76 36.15 31.29
N PHE A 459 -7.98 35.85 30.84
CA PHE A 459 -8.45 34.47 30.59
C PHE A 459 -9.79 34.49 29.83
N LEU A 460 -10.64 35.50 30.10
CA LEU A 460 -12.01 35.56 29.58
C LEU A 460 -12.14 36.21 28.17
N GLY A 461 -11.14 36.98 27.72
CA GLY A 461 -11.19 37.71 26.44
C GLY A 461 -10.50 37.03 25.24
N VAL A 462 -9.67 36.00 25.48
CA VAL A 462 -8.90 35.33 24.41
C VAL A 462 -9.71 34.20 23.76
N VAL A 463 -10.61 33.56 24.51
CA VAL A 463 -11.49 32.49 23.98
C VAL A 463 -12.54 33.05 22.99
N PRO A 464 -13.21 34.20 23.24
CA PRO A 464 -14.14 34.78 22.28
C PRO A 464 -13.45 35.39 21.06
N SER A 465 -12.25 35.97 21.22
CA SER A 465 -11.53 36.60 20.12
C SER A 465 -10.92 35.58 19.15
N ALA A 466 -10.48 34.42 19.63
CA ALA A 466 -10.06 33.30 18.77
C ALA A 466 -11.25 32.71 17.97
N HIS A 467 -12.43 32.58 18.59
CA HIS A 467 -13.64 32.09 17.91
C HIS A 467 -14.17 33.09 16.87
N SER A 468 -14.05 34.40 17.16
CA SER A 468 -14.47 35.48 16.26
C SER A 468 -13.51 35.63 15.06
N LEU A 469 -12.20 35.50 15.28
CA LEU A 469 -11.21 35.44 14.19
C LEU A 469 -11.38 34.17 13.34
N PHE A 470 -11.74 33.05 13.97
CA PHE A 470 -12.02 31.78 13.28
C PHE A 470 -13.26 31.88 12.38
N GLY A 471 -14.34 32.53 12.84
CA GLY A 471 -15.51 32.82 12.01
C GLY A 471 -15.22 33.77 10.83
N LEU A 472 -14.31 34.73 11.01
CA LEU A 472 -13.94 35.71 9.99
C LEU A 472 -12.94 35.13 8.97
N LEU A 473 -12.05 34.22 9.39
CA LEU A 473 -11.10 33.51 8.52
C LEU A 473 -11.76 32.34 7.77
N ALA A 474 -12.75 31.67 8.37
CA ALA A 474 -13.52 30.61 7.70
C ALA A 474 -14.46 31.15 6.60
N GLY A 475 -14.86 32.43 6.68
CA GLY A 475 -15.64 33.11 5.63
C GLY A 475 -14.83 33.46 4.37
N LEU A 476 -13.50 33.51 4.46
CA LEU A 476 -12.61 33.77 3.33
C LEU A 476 -12.15 32.46 2.70
N ARG A 477 -13.07 31.76 2.03
CA ARG A 477 -12.74 30.66 1.11
C ARG A 477 -11.80 31.19 0.03
N GLY A 478 -10.51 30.82 0.07
CA GLY A 478 -9.67 30.89 -1.14
C GLY A 478 -8.19 31.29 -1.02
N ALA A 479 -7.54 31.30 0.15
CA ALA A 479 -6.12 31.64 0.23
C ALA A 479 -5.26 30.54 0.87
N SER A 480 -4.48 29.88 0.02
CA SER A 480 -3.47 28.87 0.34
C SER A 480 -2.22 29.54 0.92
N TRP A 481 -1.99 29.52 2.25
CA TRP A 481 -0.66 29.75 2.86
C TRP A 481 -0.52 29.08 4.22
N LEU A 482 0.38 28.08 4.30
CA LEU A 482 1.01 27.60 5.54
C LEU A 482 2.09 28.61 5.94
N VAL A 483 1.82 29.44 6.96
CA VAL A 483 2.88 30.20 7.64
C VAL A 483 3.41 29.32 8.78
N PRO A 484 4.73 29.03 8.82
CA PRO A 484 5.32 28.27 9.92
C PRO A 484 5.32 29.12 11.19
N VAL A 485 4.86 28.53 12.30
CA VAL A 485 4.76 29.12 13.66
C VAL A 485 6.15 29.41 14.30
N GLY A 486 7.24 29.36 13.52
CA GLY A 486 8.62 29.59 14.01
C GLY A 486 9.14 31.02 13.90
N SER A 487 8.36 32.00 13.43
CA SER A 487 8.86 33.34 13.09
C SER A 487 8.73 34.39 14.21
N LEU A 488 8.17 34.06 15.38
CA LEU A 488 8.02 35.01 16.49
C LEU A 488 9.21 35.06 17.45
N ASP A 489 10.10 34.06 17.43
CA ASP A 489 11.30 34.05 18.29
C ASP A 489 12.50 34.83 17.70
N ALA A 490 12.47 35.15 16.40
CA ALA A 490 13.57 35.85 15.72
C ALA A 490 13.64 37.37 16.01
N LEU A 491 12.62 37.96 16.66
CA LEU A 491 12.51 39.41 16.88
C LEU A 491 12.96 39.89 18.27
N ARG A 492 13.56 39.03 19.10
CA ARG A 492 13.99 39.37 20.48
C ARG A 492 15.50 39.59 20.68
N LEU A 493 16.30 39.74 19.61
CA LEU A 493 17.77 39.87 19.70
C LEU A 493 18.37 41.25 19.37
N LEU A 494 17.66 42.36 19.60
CA LEU A 494 18.27 43.71 19.66
C LEU A 494 17.51 44.51 20.73
N PRO A 495 18.13 45.04 21.81
CA PRO A 495 19.34 45.87 21.73
C PRO A 495 20.35 45.67 22.90
N TYR A 496 21.59 45.30 22.59
CA TYR A 496 22.81 45.74 23.28
C TYR A 496 23.97 45.61 22.29
N ILE A 497 24.11 46.64 21.45
CA ILE A 497 25.39 47.18 20.99
C ILE A 497 25.36 48.66 21.34
#